data_AF-A0A640NZU8-F1
#
_entry.id   AF-A0A640NZU8-F1
#
_cell.length_a   1.000
_cell.length_b   1.000
_cell.length_c   1.000
_cell.angle_alpha   90.00
_cell.angle_beta   90.00
_cell.angle_gamma   90.00
#
_symmetry.space_group_name_H-M   'P 1'
#
loop_
_entity.id
_entity.type
_entity.pdbx_description
1 polymer ?
#
loop_
_entity_poly.entity_id
_entity_poly.type
_entity_poly.pdbx_seq_one_letter_code
_entity_poly.pdbx_strand_id
1 'polypeptide(L)'
;MLSRVSKPFVKLVERYLPDPYIFVLLLTLVTFVFASLIQDQPVLTTVQQWGDGFWGLLTFSMQMLLVLVTGFMLACTPLVKALLERLASLAKSPGSAIVLVTLVSLIASWINWGFGLVVGALFAKALARKVSVDYRLLVASAYSGFIVWHGGLAGSVPLTIATPGHFSEAQIGVISTSDTIFSGFNLLLLAIMFVIIPLVNRLMLPSKSESIIVDSAKLQDDALPSATNERPADKLENSKVLGLLVGFAGLAYLTNYFAAGGGLNLNVVNTLFLFLAIVLHGTPRNVLHSLQQAVQGGSGIVIQFPFYAGIMAVMVQSGLAQTMSQWLIGLASAESLPVWSFISAGIVNIFVPSGGGQWAVQAPVILPAAAELGAEINRVAMAVAWGDAWTNLIQPFWALPVLAIAGLKAKDIMGFCLVQLIVTGVIISLVLRYF
;
A
#
# COMPACT_ATOMS: atom_id res chain seq x y z
N MET A 1 -14.74 20.50 15.49
CA MET A 1 -14.28 21.35 14.36
C MET A 1 -13.90 20.52 13.14
N LEU A 2 -13.03 19.51 13.27
CA LEU A 2 -12.66 18.58 12.19
C LEU A 2 -13.85 17.90 11.51
N SER A 3 -14.84 17.46 12.29
CA SER A 3 -16.09 16.89 11.75
C SER A 3 -16.95 17.87 10.94
N ARG A 4 -16.75 19.18 11.07
CA ARG A 4 -17.43 20.18 10.23
C ARG A 4 -16.67 20.43 8.93
N VAL A 5 -15.34 20.46 9.00
CA VAL A 5 -14.45 20.67 7.83
C VAL A 5 -14.46 19.45 6.91
N SER A 6 -14.55 18.23 7.45
CA SER A 6 -14.53 17.00 6.67
C SER A 6 -15.88 16.60 6.07
N LYS A 7 -17.00 17.10 6.61
CA LYS A 7 -18.36 16.76 6.17
C LYS A 7 -18.61 16.96 4.67
N PRO A 8 -18.19 18.09 4.04
CA PRO A 8 -18.35 18.28 2.60
C PRO A 8 -17.59 17.24 1.78
N PHE A 9 -16.33 16.95 2.14
CA PHE A 9 -15.49 15.96 1.47
C PHE A 9 -16.05 14.55 1.63
N VAL A 10 -16.46 14.18 2.85
CA VAL A 10 -17.12 12.90 3.12
C VAL A 10 -18.39 12.77 2.29
N LYS A 11 -19.23 13.81 2.24
CA LYS A 11 -20.48 13.79 1.46
C LYS A 11 -20.20 13.71 -0.05
N LEU A 12 -19.14 14.33 -0.53
CA LEU A 12 -18.70 14.24 -1.92
C LEU A 12 -18.25 12.80 -2.24
N VAL A 13 -17.35 12.24 -1.43
CA VAL A 13 -16.82 10.88 -1.59
C VAL A 13 -17.93 9.85 -1.48
N GLU A 14 -18.77 9.88 -0.44
CA GLU A 14 -19.86 8.92 -0.25
C GLU A 14 -20.92 8.97 -1.37
N ARG A 15 -21.11 10.14 -2.01
CA ARG A 15 -22.15 10.31 -3.04
C ARG A 15 -21.66 10.08 -4.46
N TYR A 16 -20.39 10.40 -4.74
CA TYR A 16 -19.88 10.49 -6.12
C TYR A 16 -18.64 9.65 -6.38
N LEU A 17 -17.97 9.09 -5.37
CA LEU A 17 -16.82 8.23 -5.59
C LEU A 17 -17.31 6.80 -5.91
N PRO A 18 -17.24 6.32 -7.17
CA PRO A 18 -17.58 4.95 -7.49
C PRO A 18 -16.53 3.97 -6.98
N ASP A 19 -16.81 2.68 -7.14
CA ASP A 19 -15.84 1.62 -6.88
C ASP A 19 -14.60 1.77 -7.80
N PRO A 20 -13.37 1.48 -7.30
CA PRO A 20 -12.14 1.46 -8.10
C PRO A 20 -12.23 0.71 -9.42
N TYR A 21 -13.01 -0.36 -9.49
CA TYR A 21 -13.22 -1.08 -10.74
C TYR A 21 -13.91 -0.22 -11.81
N ILE A 22 -14.86 0.63 -11.43
CA ILE A 22 -15.50 1.56 -12.37
C ILE A 22 -14.49 2.59 -12.89
N PHE A 23 -13.58 3.07 -12.03
CA PHE A 23 -12.54 4.00 -12.46
C PHE A 23 -11.63 3.42 -13.53
N VAL A 24 -11.19 2.16 -13.38
CA VAL A 24 -10.32 1.56 -14.40
C VAL A 24 -11.03 1.34 -15.74
N LEU A 25 -12.34 1.04 -15.73
CA LEU A 25 -13.14 0.96 -16.96
C LEU A 25 -13.25 2.33 -17.64
N LEU A 26 -13.58 3.37 -16.88
CA LEU A 26 -13.66 4.74 -17.40
C LEU A 26 -12.30 5.21 -17.93
N LEU A 27 -11.22 4.93 -17.19
CA LEU A 27 -9.86 5.26 -17.61
C LEU A 27 -9.47 4.56 -18.91
N THR A 28 -9.88 3.30 -19.08
CA THR A 28 -9.70 2.56 -20.35
C THR A 28 -10.38 3.29 -21.50
N LEU A 29 -11.64 3.68 -21.34
CA LEU A 29 -12.38 4.42 -22.38
C LEU A 29 -11.78 5.79 -22.67
N VAL A 30 -11.39 6.54 -21.63
CA VAL A 30 -10.72 7.84 -21.78
C VAL A 30 -9.40 7.68 -22.54
N THR A 31 -8.63 6.65 -22.21
CA THR A 31 -7.37 6.34 -22.91
C THR A 31 -7.64 6.06 -24.39
N PHE A 32 -8.72 5.34 -24.72
CA PHE A 32 -9.08 5.09 -26.12
C PHE A 32 -9.45 6.37 -26.86
N VAL A 33 -10.24 7.24 -26.22
CA VAL A 33 -10.63 8.54 -26.79
C VAL A 33 -9.40 9.41 -27.03
N PHE A 34 -8.48 9.50 -26.07
CA PHE A 34 -7.26 10.29 -26.24
C PHE A 34 -6.30 9.72 -27.27
N ALA A 35 -6.11 8.40 -27.31
CA ALA A 35 -5.33 7.78 -28.38
C ALA A 35 -5.93 8.08 -29.77
N SER A 36 -7.26 8.01 -29.90
CA SER A 36 -7.91 8.23 -31.20
C SER A 36 -7.95 9.70 -31.61
N LEU A 37 -8.21 10.63 -30.68
CA LEU A 37 -8.37 12.06 -30.99
C LEU A 37 -7.07 12.87 -30.97
N ILE A 38 -6.09 12.48 -30.14
CA ILE A 38 -4.83 13.24 -29.99
C ILE A 38 -3.73 12.62 -30.87
N GLN A 39 -3.72 11.31 -31.03
CA GLN A 39 -2.71 10.60 -31.82
C GLN A 39 -3.23 10.15 -33.20
N ASP A 40 -4.45 10.55 -33.57
CA ASP A 40 -5.12 10.16 -34.82
C ASP A 40 -5.15 8.64 -35.07
N GLN A 41 -5.15 7.83 -34.00
CA GLN A 41 -5.18 6.36 -34.11
C GLN A 41 -6.58 5.87 -34.50
N PRO A 42 -6.71 4.95 -35.48
CA PRO A 42 -7.98 4.30 -35.74
C PRO A 42 -8.47 3.55 -34.50
N VAL A 43 -9.77 3.66 -34.18
CA VAL A 43 -10.38 3.03 -32.99
C VAL A 43 -10.07 1.53 -32.90
N LEU A 44 -10.10 0.82 -34.04
CA LEU A 44 -9.80 -0.61 -34.08
C LEU A 44 -8.34 -0.91 -33.70
N THR A 45 -7.39 -0.09 -34.16
CA THR A 45 -5.97 -0.22 -33.80
C THR A 45 -5.79 -0.01 -32.30
N THR A 46 -6.41 1.03 -31.73
CA THR A 46 -6.38 1.30 -30.29
C THR A 46 -6.92 0.13 -29.46
N VAL A 47 -8.03 -0.49 -29.89
CA VAL A 47 -8.60 -1.67 -29.22
C VAL A 47 -7.68 -2.89 -29.34
N GLN A 48 -7.03 -3.09 -30.50
CA GLN A 48 -6.05 -4.16 -30.70
C GLN A 48 -4.84 -3.99 -29.78
N GLN A 49 -4.25 -2.79 -29.72
CA GLN A 49 -3.14 -2.46 -28.83
C GLN A 49 -3.48 -2.76 -27.36
N TRP A 50 -4.69 -2.40 -26.93
CA TRP A 50 -5.18 -2.69 -25.58
C TRP A 50 -5.32 -4.19 -25.33
N GLY A 51 -5.92 -4.92 -26.27
CA GLY A 51 -6.14 -6.36 -26.16
C GLY A 51 -4.84 -7.17 -26.12
N ASP A 52 -3.89 -6.83 -27.00
CA ASP A 52 -2.58 -7.48 -27.08
C ASP A 52 -1.75 -7.24 -25.80
N GLY A 53 -1.91 -6.06 -25.20
CA GLY A 53 -1.24 -5.68 -23.95
C GLY A 53 -1.92 -6.15 -22.66
N PHE A 54 -3.16 -6.65 -22.72
CA PHE A 54 -4.02 -6.85 -21.54
C PHE A 54 -3.42 -7.79 -20.49
N TRP A 55 -2.63 -8.78 -20.91
CA TRP A 55 -2.00 -9.74 -20.00
C TRP A 55 -0.54 -9.41 -19.67
N GLY A 56 -0.03 -8.27 -20.14
CA GLY A 56 1.39 -7.90 -20.06
C GLY A 56 1.94 -7.72 -18.64
N LEU A 57 1.07 -7.59 -17.63
CA LEU A 57 1.46 -7.42 -16.22
C LEU A 57 1.10 -8.62 -15.34
N LEU A 58 0.80 -9.79 -15.88
CA LEU A 58 0.30 -10.92 -15.08
C LEU A 58 1.24 -11.33 -13.93
N THR A 59 2.52 -11.50 -14.21
CA THR A 59 3.55 -11.81 -13.19
C THR A 59 3.59 -10.74 -12.10
N PHE A 60 3.63 -9.48 -12.51
CA PHE A 60 3.66 -8.34 -11.61
C PHE A 60 2.40 -8.26 -10.73
N SER A 61 1.24 -8.52 -11.31
CA SER A 61 -0.05 -8.56 -10.60
C SER A 61 -0.06 -9.61 -9.50
N MET A 62 0.46 -10.81 -9.80
CA MET A 62 0.56 -11.88 -8.82
C MET A 62 1.55 -11.55 -7.70
N GLN A 63 2.68 -10.93 -8.02
CA GLN A 63 3.64 -10.44 -7.03
C GLN A 63 2.97 -9.44 -6.07
N MET A 64 2.23 -8.47 -6.62
CA MET A 64 1.52 -7.45 -5.83
C MET A 64 0.43 -8.03 -4.94
N LEU A 65 -0.34 -8.99 -5.46
CA LEU A 65 -1.35 -9.72 -4.69
C LEU A 65 -0.72 -10.45 -3.50
N LEU A 66 0.41 -11.13 -3.73
CA LEU A 66 1.11 -11.87 -2.69
C LEU A 66 1.66 -10.97 -1.58
N VAL A 67 2.08 -9.73 -1.88
CA VAL A 67 2.54 -8.79 -0.84
C VAL A 67 1.42 -8.54 0.18
N LEU A 68 0.19 -8.30 -0.31
CA LEU A 68 -0.98 -8.11 0.55
C LEU A 68 -1.34 -9.39 1.30
N VAL A 69 -1.50 -10.50 0.57
CA VAL A 69 -2.03 -11.76 1.12
C VAL A 69 -1.09 -12.31 2.18
N THR A 70 0.21 -12.37 1.90
CA THR A 70 1.20 -12.90 2.85
C THR A 70 1.39 -11.97 4.05
N GLY A 71 1.32 -10.64 3.83
CA GLY A 71 1.29 -9.63 4.89
C GLY A 71 0.12 -9.82 5.84
N PHE A 72 -1.08 -9.98 5.30
CA PHE A 72 -2.29 -10.29 6.08
C PHE A 72 -2.13 -11.59 6.87
N MET A 73 -1.68 -12.66 6.22
CA MET A 73 -1.54 -13.97 6.85
C MET A 73 -0.58 -13.91 8.04
N LEU A 74 0.55 -13.19 7.90
CA LEU A 74 1.51 -13.00 8.99
C LEU A 74 0.92 -12.19 10.15
N ALA A 75 0.17 -11.13 9.85
CA ALA A 75 -0.48 -10.28 10.86
C ALA A 75 -1.49 -11.06 11.72
N CYS A 76 -2.16 -12.05 11.13
CA CYS A 76 -3.16 -12.88 11.80
C CYS A 76 -2.59 -14.05 12.62
N THR A 77 -1.27 -14.20 12.70
CA THR A 77 -0.64 -15.28 13.49
C THR A 77 -0.85 -15.10 15.00
N PRO A 78 -0.92 -16.21 15.77
CA PRO A 78 -1.05 -16.14 17.24
C PRO A 78 0.07 -15.33 17.91
N LEU A 79 1.30 -15.44 17.38
CA LEU A 79 2.45 -14.70 17.90
C LEU A 79 2.25 -13.18 17.79
N VAL A 80 1.87 -12.69 16.60
CA VAL A 80 1.67 -11.26 16.37
C VAL A 80 0.54 -10.72 17.26
N LYS A 81 -0.61 -11.42 17.32
CA LYS A 81 -1.72 -11.03 18.20
C LYS A 81 -1.30 -10.93 19.67
N ALA A 82 -0.54 -11.91 20.17
CA ALA A 82 -0.04 -11.89 21.55
C ALA A 82 0.95 -10.73 21.81
N LEU A 83 1.80 -10.39 20.83
CA LEU A 83 2.69 -9.23 20.93
C LEU A 83 1.91 -7.92 20.97
N LEU A 84 0.88 -7.76 20.14
CA LEU A 84 0.02 -6.58 20.13
C LEU A 84 -0.72 -6.39 21.46
N GLU A 85 -1.24 -7.47 22.07
CA GLU A 85 -1.84 -7.42 23.41
C GLU A 85 -0.85 -6.97 24.49
N ARG A 86 0.39 -7.48 24.44
CA ARG A 86 1.45 -7.06 25.37
C ARG A 86 1.82 -5.60 25.17
N LEU A 87 1.99 -5.15 23.93
CA LEU A 87 2.28 -3.75 23.64
C LEU A 87 1.14 -2.83 24.08
N ALA A 88 -0.12 -3.27 23.95
CA ALA A 88 -1.27 -2.47 24.36
C ALA A 88 -1.25 -2.15 25.86
N SER A 89 -0.63 -3.00 26.70
CA SER A 89 -0.48 -2.75 28.14
C SER A 89 0.45 -1.57 28.48
N LEU A 90 1.26 -1.10 27.53
CA LEU A 90 2.14 0.06 27.72
C LEU A 90 1.37 1.39 27.66
N ALA A 91 0.18 1.40 27.04
CA ALA A 91 -0.64 2.59 26.94
C ALA A 91 -1.37 2.86 28.27
N LYS A 92 -1.02 3.97 28.93
CA LYS A 92 -1.60 4.38 30.23
C LYS A 92 -2.61 5.53 30.14
N SER A 93 -2.68 6.17 28.97
CA SER A 93 -3.55 7.31 28.71
C SER A 93 -4.04 7.31 27.26
N PRO A 94 -5.13 8.02 26.93
CA PRO A 94 -5.61 8.16 25.55
C PRO A 94 -4.52 8.69 24.62
N GLY A 95 -3.71 9.63 25.12
CA GLY A 95 -2.60 10.19 24.39
C GLY A 95 -1.51 9.21 24.02
N SER A 96 -1.05 8.44 25.00
CA SER A 96 -0.07 7.38 24.76
C SER A 96 -0.61 6.30 23.84
N ALA A 97 -1.92 5.99 23.90
CA ALA A 97 -2.54 5.04 22.98
C ALA A 97 -2.49 5.51 21.53
N ILE A 98 -2.79 6.80 21.27
CA ILE A 98 -2.68 7.39 19.92
C ILE A 98 -1.23 7.36 19.41
N VAL A 99 -0.26 7.76 20.22
CA VAL A 99 1.16 7.75 19.81
C VAL A 99 1.63 6.32 19.55
N LEU A 100 1.29 5.38 20.44
CA LEU A 100 1.73 4.00 20.34
C LEU A 100 1.13 3.29 19.12
N VAL A 101 -0.18 3.45 18.86
CA VAL A 101 -0.79 2.87 17.66
C VAL A 101 -0.19 3.43 16.39
N THR A 102 0.09 4.74 16.36
CA THR A 102 0.69 5.39 15.19
C THR A 102 2.07 4.82 14.91
N LEU A 103 2.93 4.72 15.94
CA LEU A 103 4.30 4.21 15.79
C LEU A 103 4.31 2.74 15.35
N VAL A 104 3.48 1.89 15.97
CA VAL A 104 3.38 0.48 15.58
C VAL A 104 2.88 0.33 14.15
N SER A 105 1.87 1.10 13.74
CA SER A 105 1.37 1.10 12.36
C SER A 105 2.40 1.61 11.35
N LEU A 106 3.18 2.64 11.68
CA LEU A 106 4.27 3.14 10.84
C LEU A 106 5.34 2.08 10.62
N ILE A 107 5.81 1.45 11.71
CA ILE A 107 6.80 0.37 11.64
C ILE A 107 6.25 -0.78 10.81
N ALA A 108 5.03 -1.23 11.10
CA ALA A 108 4.44 -2.36 10.41
C ALA A 108 4.25 -2.06 8.91
N SER A 109 3.74 -0.88 8.55
CA SER A 109 3.54 -0.47 7.15
C SER A 109 4.84 -0.25 6.40
N TRP A 110 5.88 0.25 7.08
CA TRP A 110 7.23 0.38 6.52
C TRP A 110 7.85 -0.98 6.21
N ILE A 111 7.64 -2.00 7.06
CA ILE A 111 8.13 -3.36 6.79
C ILE A 111 7.33 -4.01 5.66
N ASN A 112 6.00 -4.01 5.77
CA ASN A 112 5.11 -4.53 4.73
C ASN A 112 3.74 -3.90 4.85
N TRP A 113 3.24 -3.36 3.75
CA TRP A 113 2.04 -2.55 3.72
C TRP A 113 0.76 -3.37 3.95
N GLY A 114 0.70 -4.61 3.45
CA GLY A 114 -0.39 -5.55 3.71
C GLY A 114 -0.44 -5.98 5.18
N PHE A 115 0.73 -6.20 5.77
CA PHE A 115 0.89 -6.46 7.20
C PHE A 115 0.49 -5.24 8.04
N GLY A 116 0.94 -4.04 7.67
CA GLY A 116 0.70 -2.79 8.37
C GLY A 116 -0.78 -2.42 8.51
N LEU A 117 -1.57 -2.55 7.43
CA LEU A 117 -3.00 -2.29 7.46
C LEU A 117 -3.73 -3.19 8.49
N VAL A 118 -3.42 -4.48 8.49
CA VAL A 118 -4.06 -5.46 9.39
C VAL A 118 -3.58 -5.27 10.82
N VAL A 119 -2.27 -5.13 11.04
CA VAL A 119 -1.69 -4.89 12.37
C VAL A 119 -2.23 -3.62 12.99
N GLY A 120 -2.34 -2.53 12.23
CA GLY A 120 -2.91 -1.28 12.71
C GLY A 120 -4.33 -1.45 13.24
N ALA A 121 -5.18 -2.15 12.49
CA ALA A 121 -6.57 -2.40 12.89
C ALA A 121 -6.66 -3.30 14.14
N LEU A 122 -5.92 -4.42 14.16
CA LEU A 122 -5.87 -5.33 15.30
C LEU A 122 -5.35 -4.64 16.56
N PHE A 123 -4.32 -3.80 16.41
CA PHE A 123 -3.73 -3.09 17.53
C PHE A 123 -4.63 -1.98 18.07
N ALA A 124 -5.37 -1.28 17.19
CA ALA A 124 -6.40 -0.34 17.62
C ALA A 124 -7.48 -1.02 18.47
N LYS A 125 -7.96 -2.23 18.08
CA LYS A 125 -8.89 -3.02 18.90
C LYS A 125 -8.26 -3.37 20.27
N ALA A 126 -7.02 -3.84 20.28
CA ALA A 126 -6.31 -4.21 21.52
C ALA A 126 -6.16 -3.02 22.48
N LEU A 127 -5.77 -1.85 21.97
CA LEU A 127 -5.66 -0.63 22.77
C LEU A 127 -7.02 -0.15 23.29
N ALA A 128 -8.07 -0.18 22.46
CA ALA A 128 -9.41 0.24 22.86
C ALA A 128 -10.03 -0.66 23.95
N ARG A 129 -9.60 -1.92 24.06
CA ARG A 129 -9.96 -2.80 25.20
C ARG A 129 -9.29 -2.39 26.52
N LYS A 130 -8.16 -1.68 26.48
CA LYS A 130 -7.35 -1.34 27.67
C LYS A 130 -7.50 0.12 28.11
N VAL A 131 -7.72 1.02 27.16
CA VAL A 131 -7.73 2.47 27.40
C VAL A 131 -8.97 3.08 26.78
N SER A 132 -9.72 3.87 27.56
CA SER A 132 -10.84 4.67 27.06
C SER A 132 -10.32 5.83 26.21
N VAL A 133 -10.30 5.67 24.89
CA VAL A 133 -9.81 6.64 23.89
C VAL A 133 -10.85 6.82 22.78
N ASP A 134 -10.89 7.99 22.13
CA ASP A 134 -11.74 8.19 20.95
C ASP A 134 -11.36 7.16 19.87
N TYR A 135 -12.28 6.23 19.63
CA TYR A 135 -12.00 5.07 18.80
C TYR A 135 -11.84 5.44 17.32
N ARG A 136 -12.49 6.52 16.87
CA ARG A 136 -12.36 7.01 15.49
C ARG A 136 -10.96 7.54 15.25
N LEU A 137 -10.45 8.39 16.14
CA LEU A 137 -9.08 8.90 16.03
C LEU A 137 -8.06 7.78 16.20
N LEU A 138 -8.30 6.81 17.10
CA LEU A 138 -7.40 5.66 17.27
C LEU A 138 -7.25 4.87 15.97
N VAL A 139 -8.37 4.56 15.30
CA VAL A 139 -8.37 3.84 14.01
C VAL A 139 -7.79 4.72 12.89
N ALA A 140 -8.12 6.02 12.85
CA ALA A 140 -7.52 6.95 11.91
C ALA A 140 -5.99 7.05 12.08
N SER A 141 -5.51 7.02 13.33
CA SER A 141 -4.09 7.05 13.66
C SER A 141 -3.40 5.77 13.19
N ALA A 142 -4.04 4.62 13.39
CA ALA A 142 -3.57 3.34 12.88
C ALA A 142 -3.50 3.32 11.35
N TYR A 143 -4.52 3.83 10.67
CA TYR A 143 -4.57 3.92 9.21
C TYR A 143 -3.54 4.92 8.66
N SER A 144 -3.35 6.05 9.34
CA SER A 144 -2.40 7.09 8.89
C SER A 144 -0.95 6.60 8.84
N GLY A 145 -0.61 5.54 9.59
CA GLY A 145 0.70 4.90 9.49
C GLY A 145 0.98 4.29 8.12
N PHE A 146 -0.04 4.05 7.30
CA PHE A 146 0.10 3.55 5.94
C PHE A 146 0.90 4.51 5.05
N ILE A 147 0.95 5.82 5.33
CA ILE A 147 1.66 6.81 4.49
C ILE A 147 3.13 6.49 4.19
N VAL A 148 3.83 5.75 5.05
CA VAL A 148 5.26 5.41 4.84
C VAL A 148 5.46 4.14 4.00
N TRP A 149 4.37 3.49 3.58
CA TRP A 149 4.40 2.15 3.00
C TRP A 149 5.27 2.06 1.74
N HIS A 150 5.15 3.06 0.87
CA HIS A 150 5.79 3.04 -0.45
C HIS A 150 7.26 3.45 -0.39
N GLY A 151 7.63 4.21 0.64
CA GLY A 151 9.01 4.47 1.03
C GLY A 151 9.65 3.34 1.86
N GLY A 152 8.90 2.27 2.13
CA GLY A 152 9.32 1.15 2.96
C GLY A 152 9.79 -0.09 2.19
N LEU A 153 10.11 -1.15 2.93
CA LEU A 153 10.70 -2.40 2.44
C LEU A 153 9.80 -3.17 1.48
N ALA A 154 8.50 -2.86 1.43
CA ALA A 154 7.51 -3.45 0.53
C ALA A 154 6.96 -2.45 -0.51
N GLY A 155 7.63 -1.32 -0.72
CA GLY A 155 7.18 -0.29 -1.65
C GLY A 155 7.12 -0.80 -3.09
N SER A 156 5.97 -0.68 -3.75
CA SER A 156 5.73 -1.30 -5.06
C SER A 156 6.67 -0.77 -6.13
N VAL A 157 6.87 0.54 -6.21
CA VAL A 157 7.70 1.20 -7.23
C VAL A 157 9.17 0.84 -7.02
N PRO A 158 9.78 1.12 -5.83
CA PRO A 158 11.19 0.81 -5.63
C PRO A 158 11.50 -0.68 -5.75
N LEU A 159 10.61 -1.57 -5.30
CA LEU A 159 10.83 -3.00 -5.48
C LEU A 159 10.62 -3.46 -6.93
N THR A 160 9.72 -2.83 -7.69
CA THR A 160 9.55 -3.15 -9.12
C THR A 160 10.83 -2.86 -9.88
N ILE A 161 11.38 -1.65 -9.74
CA ILE A 161 12.60 -1.26 -10.45
C ILE A 161 13.87 -1.93 -9.90
N ALA A 162 13.80 -2.54 -8.71
CA ALA A 162 14.84 -3.41 -8.16
C ALA A 162 14.69 -4.90 -8.57
N THR A 163 13.61 -5.27 -9.28
CA THR A 163 13.33 -6.66 -9.67
C THR A 163 13.72 -6.88 -11.13
N PRO A 164 14.72 -7.73 -11.45
CA PRO A 164 15.05 -8.07 -12.84
C PRO A 164 13.83 -8.59 -13.61
N GLY A 165 13.73 -8.21 -14.89
CA GLY A 165 12.62 -8.49 -15.79
C GLY A 165 11.45 -7.50 -15.67
N HIS A 166 11.60 -6.37 -14.97
CA HIS A 166 10.52 -5.39 -14.87
C HIS A 166 10.28 -4.66 -16.20
N PHE A 167 9.05 -4.20 -16.42
CA PHE A 167 8.60 -3.66 -17.72
C PHE A 167 9.33 -2.40 -18.19
N SER A 168 10.08 -1.73 -17.32
CA SER A 168 10.88 -0.54 -17.64
C SER A 168 12.39 -0.79 -17.64
N GLU A 169 12.86 -2.03 -17.43
CA GLU A 169 14.28 -2.35 -17.28
C GLU A 169 15.11 -1.96 -18.50
N ALA A 170 14.57 -2.15 -19.71
CA ALA A 170 15.25 -1.77 -20.94
C ALA A 170 15.55 -0.26 -21.03
N GLN A 171 14.78 0.57 -20.32
CA GLN A 171 14.93 2.02 -20.31
C GLN A 171 15.86 2.51 -19.19
N ILE A 172 15.77 1.91 -18.00
CA ILE A 172 16.42 2.46 -16.78
C ILE A 172 17.39 1.48 -16.11
N GLY A 173 17.55 0.27 -16.64
CA GLY A 173 18.22 -0.83 -15.97
C GLY A 173 17.51 -1.26 -14.69
N VAL A 174 18.19 -2.07 -13.88
CA VAL A 174 17.74 -2.43 -12.53
C VAL A 174 18.31 -1.42 -11.54
N ILE A 175 17.45 -0.73 -10.80
CA ILE A 175 17.83 0.24 -9.77
C ILE A 175 17.75 -0.40 -8.40
N SER A 176 18.87 -0.45 -7.68
CA SER A 176 18.96 -1.09 -6.37
C SER A 176 18.10 -0.39 -5.31
N THR A 177 17.69 -1.13 -4.29
CA THR A 177 17.03 -0.55 -3.11
C THR A 177 17.95 0.39 -2.33
N SER A 178 19.27 0.31 -2.52
CA SER A 178 20.25 1.26 -1.98
C SER A 178 20.05 2.69 -2.52
N ASP A 179 19.66 2.80 -3.79
CA ASP A 179 19.46 4.10 -4.46
C ASP A 179 18.02 4.64 -4.29
N THR A 180 17.12 3.85 -3.70
CA THR A 180 15.70 4.19 -3.55
C THR A 180 15.26 4.14 -2.09
N ILE A 181 14.93 2.95 -1.55
CA ILE A 181 14.43 2.75 -0.18
C ILE A 181 15.46 3.25 0.85
N PHE A 182 16.74 2.97 0.64
CA PHE A 182 17.81 3.35 1.55
C PHE A 182 18.55 4.63 1.13
N SER A 183 18.00 5.38 0.16
CA SER A 183 18.55 6.67 -0.22
C SER A 183 18.41 7.70 0.92
N GLY A 184 19.33 8.67 0.97
CA GLY A 184 19.37 9.67 2.03
C GLY A 184 18.08 10.49 2.16
N PHE A 185 17.51 10.96 1.04
CA PHE A 185 16.27 11.75 1.07
C PHE A 185 15.07 10.91 1.52
N ASN A 186 14.98 9.63 1.14
CA ASN A 186 13.89 8.76 1.55
C ASN A 186 13.97 8.45 3.05
N LEU A 187 15.17 8.16 3.56
CA LEU A 187 15.39 7.95 4.99
C LEU A 187 15.09 9.22 5.81
N LEU A 188 15.42 10.40 5.28
CA LEU A 188 15.04 11.68 5.87
C LEU A 188 13.51 11.86 5.91
N LEU A 189 12.81 11.58 4.79
CA LEU A 189 11.34 11.61 4.74
C LEU A 189 10.72 10.68 5.78
N LEU A 190 11.19 9.43 5.85
CA LEU A 190 10.76 8.46 6.84
C LEU A 190 10.98 8.98 8.27
N ALA A 191 12.18 9.48 8.59
CA ALA A 191 12.48 10.03 9.90
C ALA A 191 11.52 11.17 10.28
N ILE A 192 11.22 12.09 9.34
CA ILE A 192 10.26 13.17 9.56
C ILE A 192 8.85 12.60 9.78
N MET A 193 8.40 11.65 8.97
CA MET A 193 7.07 11.03 9.11
C MET A 193 6.90 10.32 10.47
N PHE A 194 7.94 9.62 10.93
CA PHE A 194 7.95 8.96 12.24
C PHE A 194 7.83 9.91 13.43
N VAL A 195 8.17 11.18 13.26
CA VAL A 195 7.98 12.23 14.28
C VAL A 195 6.66 12.95 14.09
N ILE A 196 6.37 13.41 12.87
CA ILE A 196 5.25 14.31 12.60
C ILE A 196 3.90 13.60 12.75
N ILE A 197 3.75 12.37 12.26
CA ILE A 197 2.44 11.72 12.24
C ILE A 197 1.94 11.42 13.66
N PRO A 198 2.74 10.84 14.59
CA PRO A 198 2.31 10.65 15.97
C PRO A 198 1.98 11.97 16.68
N LEU A 199 2.73 13.04 16.41
CA LEU A 199 2.47 14.36 16.98
C LEU A 199 1.15 14.93 16.49
N VAL A 200 0.92 14.94 15.18
CA VAL A 200 -0.33 15.46 14.58
C VAL A 200 -1.53 14.65 15.07
N ASN A 201 -1.43 13.32 15.08
CA ASN A 201 -2.50 12.46 15.63
C ASN A 201 -2.77 12.76 17.10
N ARG A 202 -1.72 12.94 17.91
CA ARG A 202 -1.85 13.27 19.33
C ARG A 202 -2.54 14.62 19.56
N LEU A 203 -2.22 15.62 18.73
CA LEU A 203 -2.79 16.97 18.77
C LEU A 203 -4.26 16.99 18.33
N MET A 204 -4.69 16.00 17.54
CA MET A 204 -6.10 15.84 17.14
C MET A 204 -6.98 15.14 18.20
N LEU A 205 -6.42 14.73 19.35
CA LEU A 205 -7.20 14.06 20.40
C LEU A 205 -8.34 14.97 20.90
N PRO A 206 -9.62 14.54 20.78
CA PRO A 206 -10.74 15.32 21.27
C PRO A 206 -10.78 15.38 22.80
N SER A 207 -11.59 16.30 23.32
CA SER A 207 -11.89 16.37 24.74
C SER A 207 -12.63 15.10 25.21
N LYS A 208 -12.59 14.80 26.51
CA LYS A 208 -13.25 13.60 27.07
C LYS A 208 -14.77 13.56 26.76
N SER A 209 -15.43 14.71 26.77
CA SER A 209 -16.88 14.84 26.49
C SER A 209 -17.25 14.63 25.01
N GLU A 210 -16.30 14.82 24.09
CA GLU A 210 -16.51 14.65 22.65
C GLU A 210 -15.99 13.30 22.13
N SER A 211 -15.30 12.55 22.99
CA SER A 211 -14.70 11.26 22.65
C SER A 211 -15.77 10.20 22.48
N ILE A 212 -15.71 9.45 21.37
CA ILE A 212 -16.55 8.27 21.15
C ILE A 212 -15.79 7.04 21.60
N ILE A 213 -16.23 6.43 22.69
CA ILE A 213 -15.64 5.21 23.25
C ILE A 213 -16.42 4.00 22.73
N VAL A 214 -15.70 3.02 22.17
CA VAL A 214 -16.30 1.76 21.70
C VAL A 214 -16.47 0.79 22.86
N ASP A 215 -17.55 0.01 22.83
CA ASP A 215 -17.75 -1.08 23.78
C ASP A 215 -16.77 -2.24 23.51
N SER A 216 -16.01 -2.61 24.53
CA SER A 216 -15.05 -3.71 24.49
C SER A 216 -15.65 -5.06 24.06
N ALA A 217 -16.95 -5.29 24.31
CA ALA A 217 -17.63 -6.51 23.89
C ALA A 217 -17.67 -6.67 22.35
N LYS A 218 -17.65 -5.54 21.62
CA LYS A 218 -17.65 -5.53 20.15
C LYS A 218 -16.26 -5.74 19.54
N LEU A 219 -15.23 -5.83 20.38
CA LEU A 219 -13.84 -5.93 19.95
C LEU A 219 -13.28 -7.35 20.04
N GLN A 220 -14.10 -8.38 20.28
CA GLN A 220 -13.63 -9.76 20.33
C GLN A 220 -13.16 -10.23 18.94
N ASP A 221 -12.25 -11.20 18.94
CA ASP A 221 -11.79 -11.87 17.71
C ASP A 221 -12.60 -13.15 17.50
N ASP A 222 -12.77 -13.55 16.24
CA ASP A 222 -13.41 -14.80 15.90
C ASP A 222 -12.61 -16.00 16.42
N ALA A 223 -13.32 -17.03 16.88
CA ALA A 223 -12.71 -18.28 17.29
C ALA A 223 -12.11 -19.01 16.09
N LEU A 224 -10.93 -19.60 16.28
CA LEU A 224 -10.35 -20.48 15.27
C LEU A 224 -11.26 -21.71 15.06
N PRO A 225 -11.38 -22.22 13.82
CA PRO A 225 -12.15 -23.44 13.56
C PRO A 225 -11.60 -24.61 14.38
N SER A 226 -12.51 -25.43 14.95
CA SER A 226 -12.10 -26.66 15.63
C SER A 226 -11.40 -27.62 14.66
N ALA A 227 -10.32 -28.25 15.12
CA ALA A 227 -9.59 -29.25 14.36
C ALA A 227 -10.02 -30.66 14.81
N THR A 228 -10.37 -31.51 13.85
CA THR A 228 -10.58 -32.94 14.05
C THR A 228 -9.41 -33.72 13.43
N ASN A 229 -9.12 -34.93 13.94
CA ASN A 229 -8.07 -35.83 13.43
C ASN A 229 -8.66 -37.22 13.16
N GLU A 230 -9.84 -37.27 12.55
CA GLU A 230 -10.63 -38.50 12.37
C GLU A 230 -10.11 -39.31 11.17
N ARG A 231 -9.63 -38.63 10.12
CA ARG A 231 -9.09 -39.25 8.91
C ARG A 231 -7.56 -39.13 8.87
N PRO A 232 -6.85 -40.06 8.20
CA PRO A 232 -5.41 -39.93 7.98
C PRO A 232 -5.00 -38.60 7.33
N ALA A 233 -5.81 -38.06 6.40
CA ALA A 233 -5.57 -36.77 5.78
C ALA A 233 -5.60 -35.61 6.81
N ASP A 234 -6.51 -35.66 7.78
CA ASP A 234 -6.62 -34.64 8.82
C ASP A 234 -5.31 -34.53 9.63
N LYS A 235 -4.61 -35.66 9.84
CA LYS A 235 -3.31 -35.65 10.53
C LYS A 235 -2.24 -34.89 9.74
N LEU A 236 -2.26 -34.95 8.41
CA LEU A 236 -1.36 -34.17 7.55
C LEU A 236 -1.75 -32.69 7.54
N GLU A 237 -3.04 -32.38 7.43
CA GLU A 237 -3.57 -31.01 7.48
C GLU A 237 -3.23 -30.31 8.81
N ASN A 238 -3.22 -31.07 9.91
CA ASN A 238 -2.88 -30.60 11.25
C ASN A 238 -1.40 -30.83 11.64
N SER A 239 -0.56 -31.31 10.72
CA SER A 239 0.84 -31.65 11.01
C SER A 239 1.68 -30.39 11.17
N LYS A 240 2.15 -30.15 12.41
CA LYS A 240 3.12 -29.10 12.68
C LYS A 240 4.48 -29.37 12.04
N VAL A 241 4.89 -30.65 12.00
CA VAL A 241 6.18 -31.04 11.43
C VAL A 241 6.24 -30.68 9.96
N LEU A 242 5.17 -30.95 9.21
CA LEU A 242 5.10 -30.61 7.78
C LEU A 242 5.21 -29.09 7.56
N GLY A 243 4.42 -28.31 8.30
CA GLY A 243 4.47 -26.85 8.23
C GLY A 243 5.85 -26.29 8.58
N LEU A 244 6.46 -26.76 9.66
CA LEU A 244 7.78 -26.30 10.10
C LEU A 244 8.90 -26.71 9.14
N LEU A 245 8.92 -27.95 8.63
CA LEU A 245 9.97 -28.39 7.70
C LEU A 245 9.96 -27.55 6.41
N VAL A 246 8.79 -27.38 5.80
CA VAL A 246 8.66 -26.57 4.58
C VAL A 246 8.89 -25.09 4.87
N GLY A 247 8.36 -24.59 5.98
CA GLY A 247 8.57 -23.25 6.49
C GLY A 247 10.06 -22.89 6.61
N PHE A 248 10.80 -23.69 7.37
CA PHE A 248 12.24 -23.48 7.58
C PHE A 248 13.08 -23.75 6.34
N ALA A 249 12.67 -24.64 5.43
CA ALA A 249 13.36 -24.81 4.14
C ALA A 249 13.34 -23.50 3.32
N GLY A 250 12.20 -22.81 3.26
CA GLY A 250 12.11 -21.51 2.60
C GLY A 250 12.92 -20.41 3.29
N LEU A 251 12.96 -20.40 4.63
CA LEU A 251 13.79 -19.47 5.40
C LEU A 251 15.30 -19.76 5.24
N ALA A 252 15.68 -21.03 5.11
CA ALA A 252 17.06 -21.43 4.83
C ALA A 252 17.50 -20.98 3.44
N TYR A 253 16.63 -21.11 2.43
CA TYR A 253 16.86 -20.56 1.10
C TYR A 253 17.11 -19.04 1.15
N LEU A 254 16.27 -18.29 1.87
CA LEU A 254 16.45 -16.84 2.02
C LEU A 254 17.75 -16.49 2.73
N THR A 255 18.12 -17.25 3.77
CA THR A 255 19.39 -17.06 4.48
C THR A 255 20.57 -17.22 3.52
N ASN A 256 20.54 -18.25 2.68
CA ASN A 256 21.56 -18.47 1.65
C ASN A 256 21.57 -17.36 0.58
N TYR A 257 20.40 -16.91 0.14
CA TYR A 257 20.26 -15.81 -0.83
C TYR A 257 20.93 -14.52 -0.33
N PHE A 258 20.66 -14.12 0.92
CA PHE A 258 21.29 -12.95 1.50
C PHE A 258 22.78 -13.16 1.80
N ALA A 259 23.20 -14.35 2.23
CA ALA A 259 24.61 -14.68 2.43
C ALA A 259 25.42 -14.61 1.13
N ALA A 260 24.79 -14.86 -0.02
CA ALA A 260 25.37 -14.71 -1.34
C ALA A 260 25.36 -13.26 -1.88
N GLY A 261 24.94 -12.28 -1.07
CA GLY A 261 24.89 -10.86 -1.47
C GLY A 261 23.59 -10.44 -2.17
N GLY A 262 22.54 -11.25 -2.12
CA GLY A 262 21.24 -10.92 -2.71
C GLY A 262 20.58 -9.70 -2.06
N GLY A 263 20.00 -8.82 -2.89
CA GLY A 263 19.28 -7.62 -2.46
C GLY A 263 17.77 -7.82 -2.27
N LEU A 264 17.09 -6.80 -1.73
CA LEU A 264 15.61 -6.79 -1.64
C LEU A 264 14.97 -6.59 -3.01
N ASN A 265 13.95 -7.41 -3.30
CA ASN A 265 13.06 -7.30 -4.45
C ASN A 265 11.68 -7.89 -4.10
N LEU A 266 10.69 -7.80 -5.01
CA LEU A 266 9.33 -8.27 -4.74
C LEU A 266 9.27 -9.75 -4.35
N ASN A 267 9.99 -10.62 -5.06
CA ASN A 267 9.95 -12.07 -4.83
C ASN A 267 10.56 -12.44 -3.48
N VAL A 268 11.65 -11.78 -3.10
CA VAL A 268 12.32 -12.01 -1.80
C VAL A 268 11.41 -11.61 -0.64
N VAL A 269 10.75 -10.46 -0.73
CA VAL A 269 9.79 -10.01 0.29
C VAL A 269 8.60 -10.96 0.39
N ASN A 270 8.02 -11.36 -0.74
CA ASN A 270 6.91 -12.33 -0.76
C ASN A 270 7.31 -13.68 -0.17
N THR A 271 8.51 -14.16 -0.50
CA THR A 271 9.07 -15.40 0.05
C THR A 271 9.21 -15.28 1.57
N LEU A 272 9.79 -14.18 2.08
CA LEU A 272 9.99 -13.97 3.50
C LEU A 272 8.66 -14.01 4.27
N PHE A 273 7.66 -13.25 3.81
CA PHE A 273 6.37 -13.16 4.48
C PHE A 273 5.59 -14.47 4.41
N LEU A 274 5.61 -15.15 3.27
CA LEU A 274 4.93 -16.44 3.10
C LEU A 274 5.50 -17.49 4.06
N PHE A 275 6.82 -17.67 4.07
CA PHE A 275 7.44 -18.73 4.88
C PHE A 275 7.41 -18.41 6.37
N LEU A 276 7.50 -17.13 6.77
CA LEU A 276 7.23 -16.73 8.16
C LEU A 276 5.78 -17.02 8.55
N ALA A 277 4.81 -16.72 7.70
CA ALA A 277 3.41 -17.04 7.98
C ALA A 277 3.19 -18.55 8.13
N ILE A 278 3.82 -19.38 7.29
CA ILE A 278 3.76 -20.85 7.39
C ILE A 278 4.30 -21.33 8.75
N VAL A 279 5.50 -20.87 9.13
CA VAL A 279 6.12 -21.27 10.41
C VAL A 279 5.26 -20.84 11.60
N LEU A 280 4.74 -19.61 11.58
CA LEU A 280 4.05 -19.00 12.72
C LEU A 280 2.58 -19.42 12.86
N HIS A 281 1.93 -19.87 11.79
CA HIS A 281 0.62 -20.55 11.87
C HIS A 281 0.74 -22.00 12.32
N GLY A 282 1.91 -22.60 12.10
CA GLY A 282 2.29 -23.92 12.61
C GLY A 282 1.74 -25.10 11.81
N THR A 283 0.47 -25.08 11.38
CA THR A 283 -0.16 -26.18 10.63
C THR A 283 -0.68 -25.72 9.25
N PRO A 284 -0.65 -26.60 8.23
CA PRO A 284 -1.25 -26.31 6.93
C PRO A 284 -2.71 -25.83 7.00
N ARG A 285 -3.52 -26.44 7.87
CA ARG A 285 -4.93 -26.04 8.10
C ARG A 285 -5.06 -24.58 8.52
N ASN A 286 -4.24 -24.11 9.46
CA ASN A 286 -4.27 -22.72 9.93
C ASN A 286 -3.82 -21.76 8.83
N VAL A 287 -2.79 -22.13 8.07
CA VAL A 287 -2.30 -21.35 6.92
C VAL A 287 -3.42 -21.17 5.89
N LEU A 288 -4.09 -22.25 5.49
CA LEU A 288 -5.17 -22.22 4.50
C LEU A 288 -6.39 -21.44 5.00
N HIS A 289 -6.75 -21.57 6.28
CA HIS A 289 -7.81 -20.77 6.88
C HIS A 289 -7.49 -19.27 6.81
N SER A 290 -6.26 -18.88 7.18
CA SER A 290 -5.83 -17.49 7.10
C SER A 290 -5.76 -16.99 5.65
N LEU A 291 -5.37 -17.86 4.70
CA LEU A 291 -5.33 -17.54 3.27
C LEU A 291 -6.74 -17.22 2.73
N GLN A 292 -7.75 -18.02 3.07
CA GLN A 292 -9.14 -17.81 2.64
C GLN A 292 -9.69 -16.45 3.08
N GLN A 293 -9.28 -15.96 4.25
CA GLN A 293 -9.60 -14.62 4.71
C GLN A 293 -8.81 -13.56 3.96
N ALA A 294 -7.50 -13.78 3.75
CA ALA A 294 -6.60 -12.83 3.11
C ALA A 294 -6.95 -12.55 1.65
N VAL A 295 -7.32 -13.57 0.86
CA VAL A 295 -7.58 -13.43 -0.59
C VAL A 295 -8.75 -12.51 -0.90
N GLN A 296 -9.73 -12.38 0.00
CA GLN A 296 -10.87 -11.49 -0.20
C GLN A 296 -10.42 -10.02 -0.34
N GLY A 297 -9.42 -9.62 0.45
CA GLY A 297 -8.82 -8.28 0.40
C GLY A 297 -8.07 -7.98 -0.91
N GLY A 298 -7.68 -9.01 -1.67
CA GLY A 298 -6.92 -8.88 -2.93
C GLY A 298 -7.76 -8.88 -4.20
N SER A 299 -9.09 -9.01 -4.11
CA SER A 299 -9.99 -9.11 -5.27
C SER A 299 -9.86 -7.94 -6.26
N GLY A 300 -9.69 -6.72 -5.76
CA GLY A 300 -9.47 -5.53 -6.60
C GLY A 300 -8.20 -5.61 -7.44
N ILE A 301 -7.11 -6.14 -6.87
CA ILE A 301 -5.83 -6.34 -7.58
C ILE A 301 -6.03 -7.31 -8.75
N VAL A 302 -6.73 -8.43 -8.50
CA VAL A 302 -6.97 -9.48 -9.50
C VAL A 302 -7.70 -8.94 -10.72
N ILE A 303 -8.76 -8.16 -10.52
CA ILE A 303 -9.60 -7.70 -11.64
C ILE A 303 -9.05 -6.45 -12.35
N GLN A 304 -8.38 -5.54 -11.63
CA GLN A 304 -7.99 -4.23 -12.20
C GLN A 304 -6.66 -4.25 -12.95
N PHE A 305 -5.68 -5.06 -12.53
CA PHE A 305 -4.34 -5.02 -13.11
C PHE A 305 -4.27 -5.35 -14.61
N PRO A 306 -5.03 -6.32 -15.15
CA PRO A 306 -5.07 -6.55 -16.59
C PRO A 306 -5.50 -5.31 -17.39
N PHE A 307 -6.42 -4.52 -16.84
CA PHE A 307 -6.83 -3.27 -17.50
C PHE A 307 -5.72 -2.21 -17.45
N TYR A 308 -4.98 -2.09 -16.35
CA TYR A 308 -3.82 -1.19 -16.29
C TYR A 308 -2.74 -1.60 -17.31
N ALA A 309 -2.54 -2.90 -17.54
CA ALA A 309 -1.64 -3.40 -18.57
C ALA A 309 -2.10 -2.99 -19.97
N GLY A 310 -3.40 -3.15 -20.27
CA GLY A 310 -3.98 -2.71 -21.54
C GLY A 310 -3.88 -1.20 -21.74
N ILE A 311 -4.14 -0.39 -20.69
CA ILE A 311 -3.98 1.07 -20.73
C ILE A 311 -2.52 1.44 -21.03
N MET A 312 -1.57 0.84 -20.32
CA MET A 312 -0.14 1.05 -20.55
C MET A 312 0.24 0.73 -22.00
N ALA A 313 -0.25 -0.37 -22.54
CA ALA A 313 0.01 -0.77 -23.92
C ALA A 313 -0.51 0.28 -24.93
N VAL A 314 -1.74 0.78 -24.76
CA VAL A 314 -2.26 1.86 -25.60
C VAL A 314 -1.42 3.13 -25.44
N MET A 315 -1.08 3.52 -24.20
CA MET A 315 -0.29 4.73 -23.96
C MET A 315 1.06 4.71 -24.68
N VAL A 316 1.76 3.57 -24.64
CA VAL A 316 3.06 3.39 -25.30
C VAL A 316 2.89 3.30 -26.81
N GLN A 317 2.01 2.41 -27.30
CA GLN A 317 1.93 2.09 -28.73
C GLN A 317 1.22 3.17 -29.56
N SER A 318 0.33 3.96 -28.96
CA SER A 318 -0.32 5.08 -29.65
C SER A 318 0.54 6.33 -29.78
N GLY A 319 1.58 6.47 -28.95
CA GLY A 319 2.37 7.70 -28.84
C GLY A 319 1.87 8.69 -27.77
N LEU A 320 0.74 8.40 -27.12
CA LEU A 320 0.16 9.28 -26.09
C LEU A 320 1.13 9.53 -24.93
N ALA A 321 1.88 8.51 -24.50
CA ALA A 321 2.88 8.66 -23.45
C ALA A 321 3.97 9.68 -23.83
N GLN A 322 4.39 9.70 -25.10
CA GLN A 322 5.40 10.63 -25.60
C GLN A 322 4.86 12.07 -25.61
N THR A 323 3.62 12.29 -26.07
CA THR A 323 3.00 13.62 -26.04
C THR A 323 2.87 14.16 -24.61
N MET A 324 2.44 13.30 -23.67
CA MET A 324 2.35 13.69 -22.26
C MET A 324 3.73 14.00 -21.66
N SER A 325 4.76 13.22 -22.03
CA SER A 325 6.14 13.45 -21.61
C SER A 325 6.65 14.81 -22.09
N GLN A 326 6.45 15.14 -23.38
CA GLN A 326 6.83 16.45 -23.94
C GLN A 326 6.14 17.62 -23.23
N TRP A 327 4.87 17.45 -22.85
CA TRP A 327 4.17 18.46 -22.06
C TRP A 327 4.78 18.65 -20.66
N LEU A 328 5.16 17.56 -19.98
CA LEU A 328 5.88 17.65 -18.70
C LEU A 328 7.24 18.31 -18.84
N ILE A 329 8.00 17.97 -19.89
CA ILE A 329 9.30 18.59 -20.19
C ILE A 329 9.16 20.11 -20.35
N GLY A 330 8.07 20.59 -20.98
CA GLY A 330 7.81 22.01 -21.15
C GLY A 330 7.43 22.76 -19.87
N LEU A 331 7.04 22.06 -18.80
CA LEU A 331 6.58 22.64 -17.54
C LEU A 331 7.57 22.48 -16.38
N ALA A 332 8.50 21.53 -16.47
CA ALA A 332 9.38 21.14 -15.39
C ALA A 332 10.87 21.29 -15.75
N SER A 333 11.69 21.62 -14.75
CA SER A 333 13.13 21.38 -14.74
C SER A 333 13.49 20.09 -14.00
N ALA A 334 14.74 19.64 -14.11
CA ALA A 334 15.29 18.49 -13.38
C ALA A 334 14.98 18.54 -11.87
N GLU A 335 15.10 19.72 -11.26
CA GLU A 335 14.90 19.95 -9.82
C GLU A 335 13.42 20.08 -9.42
N SER A 336 12.53 20.40 -10.36
CA SER A 336 11.09 20.51 -10.09
C SER A 336 10.32 19.25 -10.45
N LEU A 337 10.88 18.40 -11.31
CA LEU A 337 10.23 17.20 -11.81
C LEU A 337 9.77 16.26 -10.67
N PRO A 338 10.58 15.96 -9.63
CA PRO A 338 10.10 15.14 -8.52
C PRO A 338 8.85 15.70 -7.84
N VAL A 339 8.74 17.02 -7.68
CA VAL A 339 7.54 17.63 -7.07
C VAL A 339 6.32 17.49 -8.00
N TRP A 340 6.50 17.73 -9.30
CA TRP A 340 5.43 17.55 -10.28
C TRP A 340 4.98 16.09 -10.38
N SER A 341 5.92 15.14 -10.38
CA SER A 341 5.64 13.71 -10.36
C SER A 341 4.91 13.30 -9.08
N PHE A 342 5.28 13.84 -7.92
CA PHE A 342 4.58 13.62 -6.66
C PHE A 342 3.12 14.10 -6.70
N ILE A 343 2.89 15.33 -7.16
CA ILE A 343 1.53 15.90 -7.26
C ILE A 343 0.70 15.12 -8.29
N SER A 344 1.28 14.84 -9.46
CA SER A 344 0.64 14.04 -10.51
C SER A 344 0.26 12.66 -9.99
N ALA A 345 1.18 11.99 -9.30
CA ALA A 345 0.94 10.68 -8.70
C ALA A 345 -0.16 10.72 -7.64
N GLY A 346 -0.20 11.75 -6.80
CA GLY A 346 -1.28 11.94 -5.84
C GLY A 346 -2.66 12.06 -6.52
N ILE A 347 -2.74 12.83 -7.61
CA ILE A 347 -3.98 13.01 -8.39
C ILE A 347 -4.38 11.70 -9.08
N VAL A 348 -3.43 11.04 -9.75
CA VAL A 348 -3.68 9.78 -10.47
C VAL A 348 -4.15 8.69 -9.51
N ASN A 349 -3.59 8.60 -8.32
CA ASN A 349 -3.95 7.59 -7.32
C ASN A 349 -5.41 7.68 -6.85
N ILE A 350 -6.08 8.83 -7.00
CA ILE A 350 -7.53 8.96 -6.75
C ILE A 350 -8.32 8.04 -7.70
N PHE A 351 -7.84 7.87 -8.93
CA PHE A 351 -8.46 7.07 -10.00
C PHE A 351 -7.83 5.68 -10.15
N VAL A 352 -6.56 5.53 -9.75
CA VAL A 352 -5.76 4.30 -9.87
C VAL A 352 -5.19 3.94 -8.49
N PRO A 353 -5.99 3.38 -7.56
CA PRO A 353 -5.60 3.15 -6.17
C PRO A 353 -4.68 1.93 -5.99
N SER A 354 -3.58 1.89 -6.74
CA SER A 354 -2.63 0.78 -6.75
C SER A 354 -1.26 1.29 -7.13
N GLY A 355 -0.34 1.43 -6.17
CA GLY A 355 1.01 1.94 -6.46
C GLY A 355 1.77 1.16 -7.53
N GLY A 356 1.47 -0.13 -7.69
CA GLY A 356 2.01 -0.94 -8.79
C GLY A 356 1.34 -0.65 -10.14
N GLY A 357 0.01 -0.69 -10.20
CA GLY A 357 -0.74 -0.39 -11.42
C GLY A 357 -0.54 1.05 -11.89
N GLN A 358 -0.46 1.98 -10.94
CA GLN A 358 -0.12 3.37 -11.15
C GLN A 358 1.25 3.54 -11.80
N TRP A 359 2.27 2.80 -11.32
CA TRP A 359 3.60 2.85 -11.92
C TRP A 359 3.58 2.40 -13.37
N ALA A 360 2.84 1.35 -13.70
CA ALA A 360 2.69 0.88 -15.07
C ALA A 360 2.11 1.96 -16.01
N VAL A 361 1.18 2.77 -15.52
CA VAL A 361 0.55 3.84 -16.31
C VAL A 361 1.43 5.10 -16.38
N GLN A 362 2.15 5.45 -15.30
CA GLN A 362 2.91 6.71 -15.23
C GLN A 362 4.36 6.59 -15.70
N ALA A 363 5.02 5.45 -15.50
CA ALA A 363 6.42 5.27 -15.88
C ALA A 363 6.70 5.57 -17.37
N PRO A 364 5.84 5.16 -18.34
CA PRO A 364 6.03 5.50 -19.75
C PRO A 364 6.07 6.99 -20.05
N VAL A 365 5.47 7.83 -19.19
CA VAL A 365 5.41 9.28 -19.34
C VAL A 365 6.56 9.94 -18.59
N ILE A 366 6.80 9.50 -17.35
CA ILE A 366 7.71 10.17 -16.41
C ILE A 366 9.18 9.81 -16.69
N LEU A 367 9.47 8.56 -17.06
CA LEU A 367 10.85 8.12 -17.27
C LEU A 367 11.52 8.81 -18.48
N PRO A 368 10.86 8.97 -19.65
CA PRO A 368 11.45 9.74 -20.74
C PRO A 368 11.65 11.22 -20.37
N ALA A 369 10.70 11.84 -19.67
CA ALA A 369 10.82 13.22 -19.22
C ALA A 369 12.00 13.40 -18.25
N ALA A 370 12.20 12.44 -17.33
CA ALA A 370 13.34 12.45 -16.41
C ALA A 370 14.67 12.32 -17.16
N ALA A 371 14.75 11.42 -18.14
CA ALA A 371 15.96 11.24 -18.94
C ALA A 371 16.31 12.50 -19.74
N GLU A 372 15.33 13.13 -20.40
CA GLU A 372 15.53 14.35 -21.20
C GLU A 372 15.94 15.55 -20.34
N LEU A 373 15.29 15.73 -19.19
CA LEU A 373 15.60 16.82 -18.27
C LEU A 373 16.88 16.59 -17.46
N GLY A 374 17.48 15.39 -17.52
CA GLY A 374 18.63 15.02 -16.68
C GLY A 374 18.28 14.86 -15.20
N ALA A 375 17.02 14.53 -14.89
CA ALA A 375 16.56 14.31 -13.52
C ALA A 375 16.94 12.90 -13.02
N GLU A 376 17.23 12.79 -11.72
CA GLU A 376 17.53 11.50 -11.09
C GLU A 376 16.33 10.54 -11.10
N ILE A 377 16.42 9.48 -11.90
CA ILE A 377 15.33 8.51 -12.12
C ILE A 377 14.85 7.89 -10.81
N ASN A 378 15.76 7.49 -9.92
CA ASN A 378 15.43 6.95 -8.61
C ASN A 378 14.63 7.93 -7.75
N ARG A 379 15.00 9.22 -7.75
CA ARG A 379 14.30 10.27 -7.00
C ARG A 379 12.92 10.55 -7.59
N VAL A 380 12.80 10.59 -8.91
CA VAL A 380 11.51 10.76 -9.61
C VAL A 380 10.59 9.54 -9.41
N ALA A 381 11.11 8.32 -9.48
CA ALA A 381 10.34 7.10 -9.20
C ALA A 381 9.83 7.10 -7.74
N MET A 382 10.68 7.49 -6.79
CA MET A 382 10.27 7.63 -5.39
C MET A 382 9.30 8.78 -5.16
N ALA A 383 9.36 9.87 -5.93
CA ALA A 383 8.34 10.90 -5.88
C ALA A 383 6.95 10.37 -6.28
N VAL A 384 6.89 9.55 -7.33
CA VAL A 384 5.64 8.86 -7.71
C VAL A 384 5.17 7.93 -6.59
N ALA A 385 6.10 7.20 -5.96
CA ALA A 385 5.80 6.33 -4.82
C ALA A 385 5.21 7.11 -3.63
N TRP A 386 5.83 8.22 -3.25
CA TRP A 386 5.32 9.06 -2.17
C TRP A 386 4.00 9.74 -2.52
N GLY A 387 3.77 10.08 -3.79
CA GLY A 387 2.51 10.67 -4.26
C GLY A 387 1.34 9.69 -4.14
N ASP A 388 1.56 8.44 -4.52
CA ASP A 388 0.60 7.35 -4.27
C ASP A 388 0.31 7.19 -2.77
N ALA A 389 1.36 7.01 -1.97
CA ALA A 389 1.22 6.83 -0.53
C ALA A 389 0.49 8.00 0.15
N TRP A 390 0.73 9.22 -0.34
CA TRP A 390 0.14 10.44 0.16
C TRP A 390 -1.38 10.45 0.07
N THR A 391 -1.94 10.26 -1.12
CA THR A 391 -3.39 10.31 -1.29
C THR A 391 -4.10 9.04 -0.85
N ASN A 392 -3.37 7.95 -0.56
CA ASN A 392 -3.95 6.79 0.12
C ASN A 392 -4.59 7.15 1.46
N LEU A 393 -4.14 8.23 2.14
CA LEU A 393 -4.78 8.72 3.36
C LEU A 393 -6.28 9.03 3.18
N ILE A 394 -6.71 9.41 1.98
CA ILE A 394 -8.11 9.73 1.68
C ILE A 394 -8.77 8.74 0.72
N GLN A 395 -8.05 7.72 0.26
CA GLN A 395 -8.52 6.72 -0.70
C GLN A 395 -9.37 5.65 0.02
N PRO A 396 -10.69 5.53 -0.26
CA PRO A 396 -11.52 4.54 0.43
C PRO A 396 -11.08 3.10 0.21
N PHE A 397 -10.52 2.76 -0.97
CA PHE A 397 -10.10 1.40 -1.29
C PHE A 397 -9.21 0.76 -0.20
N TRP A 398 -8.20 1.50 0.28
CA TRP A 398 -7.28 1.02 1.31
C TRP A 398 -7.82 1.19 2.74
N ALA A 399 -8.72 2.14 2.97
CA ALA A 399 -9.34 2.34 4.26
C ALA A 399 -10.34 1.21 4.57
N LEU A 400 -11.05 0.68 3.57
CA LEU A 400 -12.12 -0.30 3.74
C LEU A 400 -11.71 -1.56 4.52
N PRO A 401 -10.56 -2.22 4.25
CA PRO A 401 -10.11 -3.36 5.05
C PRO A 401 -9.92 -3.04 6.54
N VAL A 402 -9.28 -1.90 6.83
CA VAL A 402 -9.05 -1.44 8.22
C VAL A 402 -10.36 -1.12 8.91
N LEU A 403 -11.27 -0.44 8.20
CA LEU A 403 -12.59 -0.06 8.67
C LEU A 403 -13.50 -1.26 8.92
N ALA A 404 -13.42 -2.29 8.07
CA ALA A 404 -14.16 -3.54 8.22
C ALA A 404 -13.75 -4.26 9.52
N ILE A 405 -12.44 -4.35 9.79
CA ILE A 405 -11.92 -4.91 11.05
C ILE A 405 -12.31 -4.05 12.25
N ALA A 406 -12.28 -2.73 12.10
CA ALA A 406 -12.59 -1.78 13.17
C ALA A 406 -14.10 -1.63 13.44
N GLY A 407 -14.98 -2.00 12.52
CA GLY A 407 -16.42 -1.76 12.60
C GLY A 407 -16.82 -0.29 12.42
N LEU A 408 -16.04 0.48 11.65
CA LEU A 408 -16.28 1.90 11.36
C LEU A 408 -16.60 2.14 9.89
N LYS A 409 -17.14 3.32 9.57
CA LYS A 409 -17.35 3.78 8.19
C LYS A 409 -16.29 4.82 7.82
N ALA A 410 -16.04 5.01 6.53
CA ALA A 410 -15.02 5.96 6.05
C ALA A 410 -15.24 7.39 6.60
N LYS A 411 -16.51 7.83 6.66
CA LYS A 411 -16.90 9.12 7.26
C LYS A 411 -16.43 9.34 8.70
N ASP A 412 -16.22 8.26 9.45
CA ASP A 412 -15.87 8.34 10.87
C ASP A 412 -14.41 8.76 11.06
N ILE A 413 -13.53 8.43 10.11
CA ILE A 413 -12.08 8.70 10.20
C ILE A 413 -11.58 9.80 9.24
N MET A 414 -12.31 10.05 8.14
CA MET A 414 -11.81 10.86 7.01
C MET A 414 -11.37 12.27 7.39
N GLY A 415 -12.00 12.88 8.40
CA GLY A 415 -11.60 14.22 8.85
C GLY A 415 -10.22 14.28 9.46
N PHE A 416 -9.77 13.23 10.14
CA PHE A 416 -8.42 13.13 10.66
C PHE A 416 -7.41 12.88 9.53
N CYS A 417 -7.78 12.03 8.57
CA CYS A 417 -6.94 11.75 7.42
C CYS A 417 -6.71 12.97 6.52
N LEU A 418 -7.71 13.84 6.35
CA LEU A 418 -7.56 15.09 5.60
C LEU A 418 -6.52 16.04 6.21
N VAL A 419 -6.45 16.11 7.55
CA VAL A 419 -5.41 16.91 8.22
C VAL A 419 -4.03 16.33 7.93
N GLN A 420 -3.89 15.00 8.05
CA GLN A 420 -2.64 14.32 7.73
C GLN A 420 -2.25 14.51 6.27
N LEU A 421 -3.20 14.44 5.34
CA LEU A 421 -2.98 14.69 3.91
C LEU A 421 -2.34 16.08 3.70
N ILE A 422 -2.93 17.13 4.27
CA ILE A 422 -2.40 18.50 4.07
C ILE A 422 -1.00 18.63 4.66
N VAL A 423 -0.80 18.18 5.91
CA VAL A 423 0.49 18.31 6.61
C VAL A 423 1.59 17.52 5.90
N THR A 424 1.34 16.24 5.60
CA THR A 424 2.33 15.38 4.96
C THR A 424 2.61 15.82 3.52
N GLY A 425 1.60 16.29 2.79
CA GLY A 425 1.78 16.77 1.42
C GLY A 425 2.73 17.96 1.30
N VAL A 426 2.60 18.93 2.22
CA VAL A 426 3.53 20.08 2.30
C VAL A 426 4.95 19.60 2.60
N ILE A 427 5.11 18.74 3.61
CA ILE A 427 6.42 18.25 4.03
C ILE A 427 7.10 17.45 2.91
N ILE A 428 6.37 16.51 2.29
CA ILE A 428 6.91 15.66 1.22
C ILE A 428 7.33 16.53 0.03
N SER A 429 6.49 17.50 -0.37
CA SER A 429 6.82 18.42 -1.46
C SER A 429 8.08 19.23 -1.19
N LEU A 430 8.26 19.71 0.05
CA LEU A 430 9.45 20.46 0.45
C LEU A 430 10.70 19.58 0.41
N VAL A 431 10.64 18.36 0.94
CA VAL A 431 11.81 17.47 0.90
C VAL A 431 12.16 17.12 -0.54
N LEU A 432 11.19 16.70 -1.35
CA LEU A 432 11.40 16.39 -2.78
C LEU A 432 11.89 17.59 -3.61
N ARG A 433 11.67 18.82 -3.14
CA ARG A 433 12.21 20.02 -3.79
C ARG A 433 13.66 20.27 -3.45
N TYR A 434 14.06 20.08 -2.19
CA TYR A 434 15.32 20.60 -1.66
C TYR A 434 16.37 19.54 -1.30
N PHE A 435 15.98 18.27 -1.19
CA PHE A 435 16.84 17.13 -0.89
C PHE A 435 16.57 16.00 -1.88
#